data_AF-K1SRA2-F1
#
_entry.id   AF-K1SRA2-F1
#
_cell.length_a   1.000
_cell.length_b   1.000
_cell.length_c   1.000
_cell.angle_alpha   90.00
_cell.angle_beta   90.00
_cell.angle_gamma   90.00
#
_symmetry.space_group_name_H-M   'P 1'
#
loop_
_entity.id
_entity.type
_entity.pdbx_description
1 polymer ?
#
loop_
_entity_poly.entity_id
_entity_poly.type
_entity_poly.pdbx_seq_one_letter_code
_entity_poly.pdbx_strand_id
1 'polypeptide(L)'
;MNFIKTFLAALLAFVLGSLAILLFGMFILFAIAGSMERTVTVKEGSILRIDFSEVINDAPSSDPLAGFDFRTLQSTRQLSLLKVLRTLEAAAADDRIEGIYLRMNGMGGVTGTALIEELREAIELFKQSGKFV
;
A
#
# COMPACT_ATOMS: atom_id res chain seq x y z
N MET A 1 -33.28 34.31 -38.87
CA MET A 1 -33.97 33.36 -37.98
C MET A 1 -33.07 32.17 -37.71
N ASN A 2 -32.30 32.18 -36.61
CA ASN A 2 -31.35 31.10 -36.27
C ASN A 2 -31.62 30.44 -34.91
N PHE A 3 -32.65 30.88 -34.18
CA PHE A 3 -32.94 30.44 -32.82
C PHE A 3 -33.07 28.92 -32.69
N ILE A 4 -33.87 28.27 -33.55
CA ILE A 4 -34.07 26.81 -33.52
C ILE A 4 -32.74 26.07 -33.73
N LYS A 5 -31.91 26.50 -34.68
CA LYS A 5 -30.60 25.86 -34.94
C LYS A 5 -29.67 25.98 -33.73
N THR A 6 -29.60 27.16 -33.11
CA THR A 6 -28.76 27.39 -31.93
C THR A 6 -29.29 26.64 -30.71
N PHE A 7 -30.61 26.58 -30.52
CA PHE A 7 -31.24 25.84 -29.43
C PHE A 7 -30.98 24.32 -29.54
N LEU A 8 -31.17 23.73 -30.72
CA LEU A 8 -30.87 22.32 -30.97
C LEU A 8 -29.38 22.01 -30.83
N ALA A 9 -28.49 22.90 -31.29
CA ALA A 9 -27.05 22.72 -31.12
C ALA A 9 -26.64 22.75 -29.64
N ALA A 10 -27.19 23.68 -28.85
CA ALA A 10 -26.94 23.76 -27.41
C ALA A 10 -27.49 22.54 -26.65
N LEU A 11 -28.70 22.08 -27.00
CA LEU A 11 -29.28 20.87 -26.43
C LEU A 11 -28.42 19.64 -26.74
N LEU A 12 -27.94 19.50 -27.98
CA LEU A 12 -27.08 18.40 -28.39
C LEU A 12 -25.72 18.44 -27.67
N ALA A 13 -25.10 19.61 -27.56
CA ALA A 13 -23.86 19.79 -26.84
C ALA A 13 -24.00 19.45 -25.35
N PHE A 14 -25.12 19.81 -24.73
CA PHE A 14 -25.40 19.46 -23.35
C PHE A 14 -25.55 17.94 -23.16
N VAL A 15 -26.31 17.27 -24.04
CA VAL A 15 -26.48 15.82 -23.99
C VAL A 15 -25.13 15.10 -24.18
N LEU A 16 -24.37 15.46 -25.22
CA LEU A 16 -23.08 14.84 -25.51
C LEU A 16 -22.04 15.15 -24.42
N GLY A 17 -22.01 16.38 -23.91
CA GLY A 17 -21.12 16.77 -22.82
C GLY A 17 -21.43 16.04 -21.53
N SER A 18 -22.72 15.93 -21.17
CA SER A 18 -23.13 15.17 -19.99
C SER A 18 -22.79 13.68 -20.11
N LEU A 19 -22.97 13.09 -21.29
CA LEU A 19 -22.59 11.71 -21.56
C LEU A 19 -21.08 11.52 -21.46
N ALA A 20 -20.27 12.44 -22.02
CA ALA A 20 -18.82 12.37 -21.94
C ALA A 20 -18.32 12.45 -20.49
N ILE A 21 -18.89 13.35 -19.68
CA ILE A 21 -18.55 13.46 -18.25
C ILE A 21 -18.93 12.19 -17.49
N LEU A 22 -20.10 11.61 -17.77
CA LEU A 22 -20.54 10.36 -17.15
C LEU A 22 -19.59 9.21 -17.50
N LEU A 23 -19.24 9.06 -18.78
CA LEU A 23 -18.31 8.02 -19.23
C LEU A 23 -16.92 8.20 -18.63
N PHE A 24 -16.44 9.44 -18.53
CA PHE A 24 -15.16 9.74 -17.89
C PHE A 24 -15.18 9.44 -16.39
N GLY A 25 -16.24 9.81 -15.69
CA GLY A 25 -16.44 9.46 -14.27
C GLY A 25 -16.49 7.94 -14.06
N MET A 26 -17.20 7.22 -14.93
CA MET A 26 -17.27 5.77 -14.91
C MET A 26 -15.89 5.12 -15.15
N PHE A 27 -15.10 5.66 -16.07
CA PHE A 27 -13.74 5.20 -16.32
C PHE A 27 -12.85 5.34 -15.07
N ILE A 28 -12.93 6.47 -14.38
CA ILE A 28 -12.19 6.68 -13.11
C ILE A 28 -12.65 5.67 -12.06
N LEU A 29 -13.96 5.47 -11.90
CA LEU A 29 -14.49 4.49 -10.94
C LEU A 29 -14.02 3.07 -11.24
N PHE A 30 -14.02 2.65 -12.51
CA PHE A 30 -13.50 1.34 -12.90
C PHE A 30 -11.99 1.23 -12.72
N ALA A 31 -11.23 2.29 -12.98
CA ALA A 31 -9.79 2.31 -12.73
C ALA A 31 -9.47 2.14 -11.23
N ILE A 32 -10.24 2.78 -10.35
CA ILE A 32 -10.11 2.62 -8.90
C ILE A 32 -10.54 1.22 -8.47
N ALA A 33 -11.69 0.74 -8.95
CA ALA A 33 -12.20 -0.60 -8.62
C ALA A 33 -11.21 -1.70 -9.02
N GLY A 34 -10.65 -1.64 -10.24
CA GLY A 34 -9.63 -2.57 -10.71
C GLY A 34 -8.31 -2.51 -9.94
N SER A 35 -8.05 -1.44 -9.19
CA SER A 35 -6.87 -1.33 -8.34
C SER A 35 -7.02 -2.02 -6.98
N MET A 36 -8.25 -2.33 -6.54
CA MET A 36 -8.53 -2.91 -5.22
C MET A 36 -8.36 -4.44 -5.16
N GLU A 37 -8.40 -5.15 -6.29
CA GLU A 37 -8.33 -6.62 -6.33
C GLU A 37 -6.92 -7.16 -6.59
N ARG A 38 -5.97 -6.85 -5.72
CA ARG A 38 -4.71 -7.61 -5.67
C ARG A 38 -4.77 -8.61 -4.52
N THR A 39 -5.46 -9.73 -4.74
CA THR A 39 -5.28 -10.91 -3.89
C THR A 39 -3.85 -11.40 -4.07
N VAL A 40 -2.97 -11.06 -3.12
CA VAL A 40 -1.57 -11.49 -3.16
C VAL A 40 -1.55 -13.00 -2.92
N THR A 41 -1.23 -13.77 -3.96
CA THR A 41 -0.99 -15.21 -3.82
C THR A 41 0.48 -15.42 -3.48
N VAL A 42 0.75 -15.98 -2.31
CA VAL A 42 2.11 -16.38 -1.90
C VAL A 42 2.47 -17.67 -2.63
N LYS A 43 3.56 -17.64 -3.40
CA LYS A 43 4.08 -18.80 -4.12
C LYS A 43 4.99 -19.62 -3.20
N GLU A 44 5.10 -20.91 -3.48
CA GLU A 44 6.15 -21.77 -2.88
C GLU A 44 7.54 -21.16 -3.12
N GLY A 45 8.42 -21.25 -2.12
CA GLY A 45 9.78 -20.72 -2.19
C GLY A 45 9.87 -19.19 -2.02
N SER A 46 8.87 -18.58 -1.40
CA SER A 46 8.86 -17.12 -1.18
C SER A 46 9.73 -16.73 0.02
N ILE A 47 10.30 -15.52 -0.03
CA ILE A 47 11.08 -14.94 1.07
C ILE A 47 10.36 -13.69 1.56
N LEU A 48 10.11 -13.60 2.87
CA LEU A 48 9.51 -12.42 3.47
C LEU A 48 10.55 -11.31 3.59
N ARG A 49 10.44 -10.27 2.76
CA ARG A 49 11.30 -9.09 2.84
C ARG A 49 10.73 -8.08 3.84
N ILE A 50 11.52 -7.74 4.85
CA ILE A 50 11.28 -6.61 5.75
C ILE A 50 12.18 -5.45 5.31
N ASP A 51 11.58 -4.32 4.95
CA ASP A 51 12.29 -3.17 4.40
C ASP A 51 12.33 -2.01 5.40
N PHE A 52 13.51 -1.75 5.96
CA PHE A 52 13.73 -0.67 6.92
C PHE A 52 13.95 0.71 6.26
N SER A 53 13.76 0.81 4.94
CA SER A 53 13.61 2.12 4.30
C SER A 53 12.28 2.80 4.63
N GLU A 54 11.29 2.03 5.08
CA GLU A 54 10.03 2.54 5.62
C GLU A 54 10.17 2.86 7.12
N VAL A 55 9.35 3.78 7.64
CA VAL A 55 9.37 4.14 9.06
C VAL A 55 8.47 3.16 9.81
N ILE A 56 9.03 2.44 10.79
CA ILE A 56 8.28 1.55 11.67
C ILE A 56 7.94 2.30 12.95
N ASN A 57 6.65 2.40 13.25
CA ASN A 57 6.10 3.03 14.45
C ASN A 57 5.01 2.14 15.07
N ASP A 58 4.65 2.40 16.32
CA ASP A 58 3.64 1.60 17.02
C ASP A 58 2.23 1.88 16.47
N ALA A 59 1.86 3.16 16.48
CA ALA A 59 0.59 3.67 15.98
C ALA A 59 0.79 4.61 14.78
N PRO A 60 0.93 4.08 13.55
CA PRO A 60 0.91 4.91 12.36
C PRO A 60 -0.41 5.66 12.24
N SER A 61 -0.35 6.86 11.69
CA SER A 61 -1.56 7.63 11.36
C SER A 61 -2.46 6.84 10.42
N SER A 62 -3.77 6.86 10.68
CA SER A 62 -4.78 6.28 9.78
C SER A 62 -5.00 7.09 8.50
N ASP A 63 -4.41 8.27 8.40
CA ASP A 63 -4.48 9.13 7.22
C ASP A 63 -3.61 8.55 6.08
N PRO A 64 -4.19 8.18 4.93
CA PRO A 64 -3.46 7.67 3.77
C PRO A 64 -2.40 8.62 3.22
N LEU A 65 -2.48 9.92 3.53
CA LEU A 65 -1.58 10.96 3.04
C LEU A 65 -0.59 11.47 4.09
N ALA A 66 -0.60 10.95 5.32
CA ALA A 66 0.28 11.44 6.38
C ALA A 66 1.79 11.26 6.09
N GLY A 67 2.14 10.34 5.20
CA GLY A 67 3.50 10.13 4.72
C GLY A 67 3.84 10.85 3.41
N PHE A 68 2.91 11.64 2.85
CA PHE A 68 3.06 12.29 1.55
C PHE A 68 3.59 13.72 1.71
N ASP A 69 4.80 13.97 1.22
CA ASP A 69 5.38 15.30 1.17
C ASP A 69 5.05 15.98 -0.16
N PHE A 70 4.15 16.97 -0.11
CA PHE A 70 3.72 17.74 -1.27
C PHE A 70 4.83 18.61 -1.90
N ARG A 71 5.94 18.87 -1.20
CA ARG A 71 7.07 19.64 -1.73
C ARG A 71 7.98 18.79 -2.60
N THR A 72 8.24 17.55 -2.17
CA THR A 72 9.12 16.61 -2.87
C THR A 72 8.35 15.64 -3.77
N LEU A 73 7.01 15.61 -3.65
CA LEU A 73 6.13 14.61 -4.25
C LEU A 73 6.54 13.17 -3.89
N GLN A 74 7.16 13.00 -2.73
CA GLN A 74 7.59 11.70 -2.23
C GLN A 74 6.63 11.19 -1.15
N SER A 75 6.47 9.87 -1.09
CA SER A 75 5.66 9.20 -0.08
C SER A 75 6.55 8.28 0.74
N THR A 76 6.66 8.56 2.03
CA THR A 76 7.28 7.68 3.01
C THR A 76 6.20 6.83 3.63
N ARG A 77 6.22 5.53 3.36
CA ARG A 77 5.29 4.60 4.00
C ARG A 77 5.62 4.43 5.47
N GLN A 78 4.57 4.33 6.27
CA GLN A 78 4.65 4.00 7.68
C GLN A 78 4.12 2.58 7.90
N LEU A 79 4.86 1.77 8.63
CA LEU A 79 4.49 0.42 9.00
C LEU A 79 4.24 0.35 10.50
N SER A 80 3.11 -0.24 10.90
CA SER A 80 2.84 -0.55 12.30
C SER A 80 3.72 -1.71 12.76
N LEU A 81 4.34 -1.59 13.94
CA LEU A 81 5.08 -2.67 14.57
C LEU A 81 4.20 -3.92 14.72
N LEU A 82 2.96 -3.79 15.19
CA LEU A 82 2.02 -4.90 15.34
C LEU A 82 1.83 -5.67 14.02
N LYS A 83 1.79 -4.96 12.89
CA LYS A 83 1.68 -5.60 11.57
C LYS A 83 2.93 -6.40 11.24
N VAL A 84 4.11 -5.86 11.53
CA VAL A 84 5.39 -6.56 11.31
C VAL A 84 5.45 -7.83 12.16
N LEU A 85 5.14 -7.74 13.45
CA LEU A 85 5.13 -8.88 14.38
C LEU A 85 4.18 -9.99 13.92
N ARG A 86 2.94 -9.65 13.58
CA ARG A 86 1.97 -10.63 13.04
C ARG A 86 2.41 -11.25 11.72
N THR A 87 3.10 -10.49 10.88
CA THR A 87 3.60 -10.99 9.59
C THR A 87 4.75 -11.98 9.80
N LEU A 88 5.63 -11.72 10.79
CA LEU A 88 6.68 -12.65 11.19
C LEU A 88 6.08 -13.96 11.74
N GLU A 89 5.07 -13.87 12.60
CA GLU A 89 4.36 -15.04 13.15
C GLU A 89 3.69 -15.85 12.04
N ALA A 90 2.96 -15.19 11.13
CA ALA A 90 2.34 -15.85 9.99
C ALA A 90 3.37 -16.50 9.05
N ALA A 91 4.50 -15.83 8.81
CA ALA A 91 5.58 -16.37 7.99
C ALA A 91 6.30 -17.55 8.63
N ALA A 92 6.41 -17.58 9.96
CA ALA A 92 6.96 -18.73 10.67
C ALA A 92 6.09 -19.98 10.46
N ALA A 93 4.76 -19.82 10.45
CA ALA A 93 3.79 -20.91 10.28
C ALA A 93 3.48 -21.29 8.81
N ASP A 94 3.83 -20.47 7.82
CA ASP A 94 3.53 -20.71 6.41
C ASP A 94 4.65 -21.47 5.70
N ASP A 95 4.43 -22.75 5.36
CA ASP A 95 5.42 -23.63 4.70
C ASP A 95 5.95 -23.07 3.36
N ARG A 96 5.19 -22.18 2.71
CA ARG A 96 5.58 -21.57 1.43
C ARG A 96 6.68 -20.51 1.58
N ILE A 97 6.89 -20.04 2.81
CA ILE A 97 7.93 -19.06 3.15
C ILE A 97 9.17 -19.80 3.65
N GLU A 98 10.28 -19.66 2.93
CA GLU A 98 11.55 -20.32 3.28
C GLU A 98 12.37 -19.55 4.33
N GLY A 99 12.13 -18.24 4.44
CA GLY A 99 12.90 -17.37 5.32
C GLY A 99 12.49 -15.91 5.23
N ILE A 100 13.19 -15.07 5.99
CA ILE A 100 13.06 -13.62 5.97
C ILE A 100 14.34 -12.98 5.43
N TYR A 101 14.21 -11.80 4.85
CA TYR A 101 15.34 -10.96 4.42
C TYR A 101 15.18 -9.56 5.00
N LEU A 102 16.16 -9.14 5.80
CA LEU A 102 16.18 -7.84 6.45
C LEU A 102 16.96 -6.83 5.59
N ARG A 103 16.24 -5.91 4.94
CA ARG A 103 16.88 -4.84 4.15
C ARG A 103 17.09 -3.60 5.03
N MET A 104 18.32 -3.42 5.50
CA MET A 104 18.72 -2.26 6.32
C MET A 104 19.04 -0.99 5.52
N ASN A 105 19.05 -1.08 4.18
CA ASN A 105 19.43 0.04 3.32
C ASN A 105 18.24 0.99 3.08
N GLY A 106 18.18 2.08 3.86
CA GLY A 106 17.23 3.17 3.67
C GLY A 106 17.41 4.33 4.65
N MET A 107 16.71 5.44 4.41
CA MET A 107 16.65 6.60 5.33
C MET A 107 15.57 6.44 6.42
N GLY A 108 14.87 5.30 6.43
CA GLY A 108 13.86 4.95 7.43
C GLY A 108 14.47 4.36 8.71
N GLY A 109 13.63 3.73 9.52
CA GLY A 109 14.07 3.13 10.78
C GLY A 109 12.92 2.77 11.71
N VAL A 110 13.27 2.12 12.82
CA VAL A 110 12.34 1.81 13.91
C VAL A 110 12.38 2.95 14.92
N THR A 111 11.21 3.50 15.26
CA THR A 111 11.11 4.73 16.04
C THR A 111 11.12 4.45 17.54
N GLY A 112 12.28 4.10 18.09
CA GLY A 112 12.45 3.93 19.54
C GLY A 112 13.12 2.62 19.90
N THR A 113 13.91 2.64 20.96
CA THR A 113 14.71 1.50 21.42
C THR A 113 13.86 0.33 21.90
N ALA A 114 12.68 0.59 22.48
CA ALA A 114 11.75 -0.46 22.90
C ALA A 114 11.20 -1.26 21.71
N LEU A 115 10.79 -0.56 20.64
CA LEU A 115 10.27 -1.20 19.43
C LEU A 115 11.35 -2.04 18.71
N ILE A 116 12.62 -1.60 18.78
CA ILE A 116 13.76 -2.36 18.25
C ILE A 116 13.92 -3.67 19.04
N GLU A 117 13.78 -3.61 20.36
CA GLU A 117 13.91 -4.79 21.22
C GLU A 117 12.80 -5.80 20.97
N GLU A 118 11.55 -5.36 20.87
CA GLU A 118 10.42 -6.22 20.51
C GLU A 118 10.62 -6.88 19.13
N LEU A 119 11.12 -6.10 18.15
CA LEU A 119 11.41 -6.64 16.83
C LEU A 119 12.55 -7.66 16.87
N ARG A 120 13.58 -7.43 17.69
CA ARG A 120 14.68 -8.37 17.90
C ARG A 120 14.17 -9.68 18.49
N GLU A 121 13.35 -9.62 19.54
CA GLU A 121 12.73 -10.79 20.16
C GLU A 121 11.88 -11.59 19.17
N ALA A 122 11.08 -10.90 18.34
CA ALA A 122 10.27 -11.55 17.32
C ALA A 122 11.10 -12.23 16.23
N ILE A 123 12.23 -11.63 15.83
CA ILE A 123 13.18 -12.26 14.90
C ILE A 123 13.83 -13.49 15.54
N GLU A 124 14.18 -13.44 16.82
CA GLU A 124 14.71 -14.59 17.54
C GLU A 124 13.70 -15.73 17.64
N LEU A 125 12.42 -15.41 17.88
CA LEU A 125 11.33 -16.39 17.84
C LEU A 125 11.17 -16.98 16.43
N PHE A 126 11.23 -16.15 15.38
CA PHE A 126 11.17 -16.63 14.00
C PHE A 126 12.31 -17.63 13.70
N LYS A 127 13.53 -17.38 14.17
CA LYS A 127 14.66 -18.30 13.98
C LYS A 127 14.43 -19.68 14.60
N GLN A 128 13.60 -19.79 15.64
CA GLN A 128 13.24 -21.08 16.25
C GLN A 128 12.40 -21.96 15.32
N SER A 129 11.77 -21.38 14.27
CA SER A 129 11.07 -22.15 13.23
C SER A 129 12.00 -22.93 12.30
N GLY A 130 13.32 -22.70 12.37
CA GLY A 130 14.30 -23.36 11.50
C GLY A 130 14.47 -22.72 10.11
N LYS A 131 13.71 -21.66 9.83
CA LYS A 131 13.80 -20.85 8.59
C LYS A 131 14.96 -19.85 8.68
N PHE A 132 15.50 -19.45 7.53
CA PHE A 132 16.66 -18.53 7.50
C PHE A 132 16.26 -17.06 7.71
N VAL A 133 17.23 -16.24 8.14
CA VAL A 133 17.11 -14.79 8.39
C VAL A 133 18.28 -14.04 7.77
#